data_AF-X1LK68-F1
#
_entry.id   AF-X1LK68-F1
#
_cell.length_a   1.000
_cell.length_b   1.000
_cell.length_c   1.000
_cell.angle_alpha   90.00
_cell.angle_beta   90.00
_cell.angle_gamma   90.00
#
_symmetry.space_group_name_H-M   'P 1'
#
loop_
_entity.id
_entity.type
_entity.pdbx_description
1 polymer ?
#
loop_
_entity_poly.entity_id
_entity_poly.type
_entity_poly.pdbx_seq_one_letter_code
_entity_poly.pdbx_strand_id
1 'polypeptide(L)'
;MFVATLNQVDLDGGYTGWTQRDFVEVVRDEARKIDFKGPMIIALDHGGPWLKDRQAMEKWSLDDAMDGVKKSLVASLEAGYDLLHIDPTVDRTLPKGETMAIETVVERTLDLIECVEAIRRERNLPKISYEVGTEEVHGGLADLNAFRKLLKVGKALTPTQELEKVAIIIEYDKIKEVVPWGDIPRNGDVLNYPDAIAAPGFVDIHTHGYGGHDVTSGKGGDLTEIAKSLPKHGVTSFLPTTVTAPQDVLLK
;
A
#
# COMPACT_ATOMS: atom_id res chain seq x y z
N MET A 1 1.01 -6.99 26.42
CA MET A 1 0.13 -6.34 25.45
C MET A 1 -1.29 -6.77 25.79
N PHE A 2 -2.22 -5.83 25.84
CA PHE A 2 -3.64 -6.06 26.14
C PHE A 2 -4.43 -5.59 24.94
N VAL A 3 -5.23 -6.49 24.38
CA VAL A 3 -5.87 -6.29 23.08
C VAL A 3 -7.37 -6.51 23.25
N ALA A 4 -8.17 -5.64 22.65
CA ALA A 4 -9.62 -5.79 22.60
C ALA A 4 -10.16 -5.49 21.20
N THR A 5 -11.20 -6.20 20.77
CA THR A 5 -11.95 -5.86 19.55
C THR A 5 -13.10 -4.89 19.84
N LEU A 6 -13.64 -4.23 18.81
CA LEU A 6 -14.82 -3.36 18.93
C LEU A 6 -16.10 -4.11 19.36
N ASN A 7 -16.15 -5.43 19.24
CA ASN A 7 -17.26 -6.21 19.80
C ASN A 7 -17.14 -6.30 21.34
N GLN A 8 -15.92 -6.37 21.88
CA GLN A 8 -15.70 -6.50 23.31
C GLN A 8 -15.82 -5.14 24.00
N VAL A 9 -15.12 -4.13 23.49
CA VAL A 9 -14.95 -2.81 24.11
C VAL A 9 -15.16 -1.74 23.05
N ASP A 10 -16.17 -0.89 23.24
CA ASP A 10 -16.45 0.23 22.34
C ASP A 10 -17.33 1.30 23.01
N LEU A 11 -17.67 2.37 22.29
CA LEU A 11 -18.49 3.49 22.75
C LEU A 11 -19.87 3.07 23.31
N ASP A 12 -20.43 1.95 22.83
CA ASP A 12 -21.69 1.39 23.32
C ASP A 12 -21.51 0.33 24.42
N GLY A 13 -20.29 0.17 24.92
CA GLY A 13 -19.90 -0.82 25.93
C GLY A 13 -19.50 -2.18 25.35
N GLY A 14 -19.74 -2.44 24.07
CA GLY A 14 -19.59 -3.79 23.52
C GLY A 14 -20.36 -4.85 24.33
N TYR A 15 -19.92 -6.10 24.29
CA TYR A 15 -20.50 -7.16 25.14
C TYR A 15 -19.92 -7.19 26.56
N THR A 16 -18.82 -6.47 26.83
CA THR A 16 -18.23 -6.40 28.19
C THR A 16 -18.89 -5.35 29.07
N GLY A 17 -19.60 -4.39 28.47
CA GLY A 17 -20.11 -3.20 29.12
C GLY A 17 -19.04 -2.10 29.33
N TRP A 18 -17.86 -2.24 28.73
CA TRP A 18 -16.75 -1.29 28.87
C TRP A 18 -16.56 -0.44 27.62
N THR A 19 -16.33 0.84 27.85
CA THR A 19 -15.74 1.75 26.86
C THR A 19 -14.23 1.58 26.79
N GLN A 20 -13.61 2.15 25.76
CA GLN A 20 -12.14 2.18 25.62
C GLN A 20 -11.44 2.77 26.86
N ARG A 21 -12.06 3.79 27.49
CA ARG A 21 -11.53 4.39 28.72
C ARG A 21 -11.62 3.42 29.89
N ASP A 22 -12.76 2.76 30.07
CA ASP A 22 -12.95 1.77 31.13
C ASP A 22 -11.93 0.63 31.00
N PHE A 23 -11.70 0.13 29.79
CA PHE A 23 -10.70 -0.91 29.53
C PHE A 23 -9.28 -0.48 29.91
N VAL A 24 -8.87 0.73 29.51
CA VAL A 24 -7.55 1.28 29.87
C VAL A 24 -7.41 1.45 31.38
N GLU A 25 -8.45 1.92 32.06
CA GLU A 25 -8.47 2.10 33.51
C GLU A 25 -8.34 0.76 34.24
N VAL A 26 -9.13 -0.25 33.84
CA VAL A 26 -9.08 -1.60 34.41
C VAL A 26 -7.68 -2.20 34.25
N VAL A 27 -7.08 -2.14 33.05
CA VAL A 27 -5.72 -2.67 32.82
C VAL A 27 -4.70 -1.96 33.71
N ARG A 28 -4.79 -0.63 33.85
CA ARG A 28 -3.90 0.15 34.71
C ARG A 28 -4.11 -0.15 36.19
N ASP A 29 -5.34 -0.38 36.63
CA ASP A 29 -5.65 -0.76 38.01
C ASP A 29 -5.10 -2.14 38.35
N GLU A 30 -5.28 -3.12 37.48
CA GLU A 30 -4.73 -4.46 37.70
C GLU A 30 -3.20 -4.44 37.74
N ALA A 31 -2.55 -3.68 36.85
CA ALA A 31 -1.11 -3.49 36.88
C ALA A 31 -0.62 -2.84 38.19
N ARG A 32 -1.36 -1.86 38.73
CA ARG A 32 -1.06 -1.24 40.03
C ARG A 32 -1.16 -2.23 41.19
N LYS A 33 -2.16 -3.12 41.19
CA LYS A 33 -2.37 -4.11 42.27
C LYS A 33 -1.21 -5.09 42.41
N ILE A 34 -0.54 -5.42 41.31
CA ILE A 34 0.61 -6.32 41.28
C ILE A 34 1.97 -5.59 41.25
N ASP A 35 1.96 -4.25 41.43
CA ASP A 35 3.13 -3.37 41.32
C ASP A 35 3.94 -3.54 40.03
N PHE A 36 3.28 -3.83 38.92
CA PHE A 36 3.95 -3.98 37.62
C PHE A 36 4.43 -2.61 37.11
N LYS A 37 5.73 -2.51 36.79
CA LYS A 37 6.39 -1.29 36.26
C LYS A 37 6.91 -1.43 34.83
N GLY A 38 6.67 -2.58 34.20
CA GLY A 38 7.11 -2.82 32.83
C GLY A 38 6.27 -2.06 31.79
N PRO A 39 6.67 -2.12 30.51
CA PRO A 39 5.87 -1.53 29.44
C PRO A 39 4.51 -2.22 29.33
N MET A 40 3.46 -1.41 29.16
CA MET A 40 2.13 -1.87 28.83
C MET A 40 1.76 -1.31 27.47
N ILE A 41 1.31 -2.20 26.58
CA ILE A 41 0.82 -1.84 25.25
C ILE A 41 -0.66 -2.19 25.26
N ILE A 42 -1.51 -1.19 25.04
CA ILE A 42 -2.96 -1.33 24.90
C ILE A 42 -3.30 -1.16 23.43
N ALA A 43 -3.99 -2.14 22.85
CA ALA A 43 -4.23 -2.18 21.43
C ALA A 43 -5.68 -2.48 21.07
N LEU A 44 -6.10 -1.94 19.93
CA LEU A 44 -7.33 -2.31 19.25
C LEU A 44 -7.02 -3.42 18.24
N ASP A 45 -7.87 -4.42 18.21
CA ASP A 45 -7.88 -5.45 17.18
C ASP A 45 -9.06 -5.28 16.20
N HIS A 46 -8.78 -5.51 14.91
CA HIS A 46 -9.74 -5.50 13.81
C HIS A 46 -10.59 -4.21 13.72
N GLY A 47 -9.94 -3.05 13.67
CA GLY A 47 -10.58 -1.75 13.50
C GLY A 47 -10.95 -1.47 12.04
N GLY A 48 -12.14 -1.90 11.62
CA GLY A 48 -12.65 -1.64 10.26
C GLY A 48 -14.14 -1.91 10.05
N PRO A 49 -14.70 -1.49 8.90
CA PRO A 49 -16.12 -1.58 8.59
C PRO A 49 -16.63 -3.04 8.59
N TRP A 50 -17.81 -3.22 9.17
CA TRP A 50 -18.56 -4.48 9.30
C TRP A 50 -17.88 -5.63 10.08
N LEU A 51 -16.80 -5.34 10.79
CA LEU A 51 -16.14 -6.28 11.73
C LEU A 51 -16.85 -6.31 13.09
N LYS A 52 -17.58 -5.24 13.45
CA LYS A 52 -18.46 -5.23 14.61
C LYS A 52 -19.81 -5.88 14.24
N ASP A 53 -20.23 -6.88 15.01
CA ASP A 53 -21.45 -7.66 14.75
C ASP A 53 -22.68 -6.78 14.60
N ARG A 54 -22.77 -5.74 15.42
CA ARG A 54 -23.86 -4.76 15.39
C ARG A 54 -24.03 -4.11 14.00
N GLN A 55 -22.94 -3.75 13.34
CA GLN A 55 -22.98 -3.13 12.01
C GLN A 55 -23.58 -4.09 10.97
N ALA A 56 -23.28 -5.39 11.09
CA ALA A 56 -23.85 -6.42 10.24
C ALA A 56 -25.33 -6.69 10.56
N MET A 57 -25.69 -6.81 11.84
CA MET A 57 -27.07 -7.07 12.29
C MET A 57 -28.01 -5.93 11.92
N GLU A 58 -27.55 -4.69 12.07
CA GLU A 58 -28.29 -3.47 11.73
C GLU A 58 -28.19 -3.11 10.24
N LYS A 59 -27.44 -3.89 9.44
CA LYS A 59 -27.29 -3.72 7.99
C LYS A 59 -26.81 -2.32 7.59
N TRP A 60 -25.79 -1.83 8.29
CA TRP A 60 -25.22 -0.52 8.01
C TRP A 60 -24.68 -0.44 6.58
N SER A 61 -24.84 0.74 5.97
CA SER A 61 -24.17 1.07 4.72
C SER A 61 -22.64 1.15 4.92
N LEU A 62 -21.88 1.23 3.82
CA LEU A 62 -20.43 1.44 3.91
C LEU A 62 -20.11 2.74 4.65
N ASP A 63 -20.82 3.82 4.30
CA ASP A 63 -20.62 5.15 4.89
C ASP A 63 -20.89 5.11 6.40
N ASP A 64 -22.01 4.50 6.82
CA ASP A 64 -22.34 4.35 8.24
C ASP A 64 -21.28 3.51 8.99
N ALA A 65 -20.81 2.41 8.38
CA ALA A 65 -19.79 1.53 8.95
C ALA A 65 -18.46 2.25 9.11
N MET A 66 -18.00 2.96 8.08
CA MET A 66 -16.79 3.76 8.12
C MET A 66 -16.88 4.86 9.18
N ASP A 67 -17.99 5.60 9.23
CA ASP A 67 -18.20 6.66 10.21
C ASP A 67 -18.23 6.15 11.66
N GLY A 68 -18.86 5.00 11.89
CA GLY A 68 -18.86 4.36 13.21
C GLY A 68 -17.47 3.89 13.65
N VAL A 69 -16.72 3.28 12.73
CA VAL A 69 -15.34 2.84 13.01
C VAL A 69 -14.46 4.05 13.30
N LYS A 70 -14.53 5.12 12.50
CA LYS A 70 -13.77 6.37 12.76
C LYS A 70 -14.02 6.89 14.17
N LYS A 71 -15.28 6.94 14.63
CA LYS A 71 -15.62 7.34 16.00
C LYS A 71 -14.98 6.42 17.05
N SER A 72 -14.98 5.11 16.81
CA SER A 72 -14.41 4.10 17.69
C SER A 72 -12.87 4.18 17.75
N LEU A 73 -12.21 4.43 16.61
CA LEU A 73 -10.77 4.65 16.52
C LEU A 73 -10.36 5.92 17.27
N VAL A 74 -11.12 7.01 17.10
CA VAL A 74 -10.89 8.27 17.84
C VAL A 74 -11.07 8.08 19.34
N ALA A 75 -12.09 7.31 19.77
CA ALA A 75 -12.28 6.99 21.18
C ALA A 75 -11.11 6.16 21.76
N SER A 76 -10.57 5.22 20.98
CA SER A 76 -9.38 4.44 21.34
C SER A 76 -8.14 5.33 21.49
N LEU A 77 -7.93 6.23 20.53
CA LEU A 77 -6.85 7.23 20.57
C LEU A 77 -6.96 8.11 21.83
N GLU A 78 -8.15 8.64 22.12
CA GLU A 78 -8.38 9.48 23.31
C GLU A 78 -8.21 8.73 24.63
N ALA A 79 -8.55 7.44 24.67
CA ALA A 79 -8.35 6.60 25.84
C ALA A 79 -6.86 6.30 26.10
N GLY A 80 -6.00 6.55 25.12
CA GLY A 80 -4.55 6.35 25.21
C GLY A 80 -4.12 4.95 24.79
N TYR A 81 -4.75 4.38 23.76
CA TYR A 81 -4.25 3.18 23.09
C TYR A 81 -2.92 3.45 22.40
N ASP A 82 -2.05 2.45 22.36
CA ASP A 82 -0.71 2.53 21.80
C ASP A 82 -0.66 2.05 20.33
N LEU A 83 -1.56 1.14 19.96
CA LEU A 83 -1.62 0.48 18.65
C LEU A 83 -3.07 0.33 18.17
N LEU A 84 -3.31 0.67 16.91
CA LEU A 84 -4.58 0.39 16.22
C LEU A 84 -4.33 -0.57 15.06
N HIS A 85 -4.92 -1.76 15.11
CA HIS A 85 -5.01 -2.65 13.95
C HIS A 85 -6.14 -2.15 13.03
N ILE A 86 -5.78 -1.68 11.84
CA ILE A 86 -6.70 -1.13 10.84
C ILE A 86 -6.97 -2.22 9.80
N ASP A 87 -8.22 -2.69 9.76
CA ASP A 87 -8.62 -3.84 8.94
C ASP A 87 -9.89 -3.54 8.12
N PRO A 88 -9.78 -2.84 6.97
CA PRO A 88 -10.93 -2.49 6.16
C PRO A 88 -11.24 -3.50 5.05
N THR A 89 -10.91 -4.78 5.26
CA THR A 89 -10.91 -5.80 4.20
C THR A 89 -12.25 -6.49 4.01
N VAL A 90 -13.16 -6.34 4.96
CA VAL A 90 -14.52 -6.88 4.85
C VAL A 90 -15.34 -5.99 3.92
N ASP A 91 -15.90 -6.58 2.87
CA ASP A 91 -17.00 -6.00 2.11
C ASP A 91 -18.21 -6.92 2.13
N ARG A 92 -19.35 -6.42 2.63
CA ARG A 92 -20.59 -7.19 2.63
C ARG A 92 -21.47 -6.91 1.41
N THR A 93 -21.09 -5.95 0.57
CA THR A 93 -21.79 -5.65 -0.69
C THR A 93 -21.33 -6.53 -1.84
N LEU A 94 -20.14 -7.12 -1.72
CA LEU A 94 -19.59 -8.05 -2.71
C LEU A 94 -20.31 -9.41 -2.69
N PRO A 95 -20.48 -10.06 -3.85
CA PRO A 95 -20.96 -11.44 -3.92
C PRO A 95 -20.05 -12.40 -3.14
N LYS A 96 -20.65 -13.47 -2.62
CA LYS A 96 -19.91 -14.47 -1.83
C LYS A 96 -18.80 -15.12 -2.68
N GLY A 97 -17.56 -14.99 -2.23
CA GLY A 97 -16.38 -15.55 -2.89
C GLY A 97 -15.64 -14.58 -3.81
N GLU A 98 -16.14 -13.36 -3.98
CA GLU A 98 -15.38 -12.28 -4.61
C GLU A 98 -14.47 -11.60 -3.59
N THR A 99 -13.28 -11.20 -4.06
CA THR A 99 -12.26 -10.50 -3.27
C THR A 99 -12.33 -9.00 -3.56
N MET A 100 -12.12 -8.19 -2.53
CA MET A 100 -12.05 -6.74 -2.68
C MET A 100 -10.76 -6.36 -3.42
N ALA A 101 -10.86 -5.37 -4.31
CA ALA A 101 -9.67 -4.80 -4.96
C ALA A 101 -8.72 -4.19 -3.91
N ILE A 102 -7.41 -4.39 -4.09
CA ILE A 102 -6.39 -3.88 -3.17
C ILE A 102 -6.45 -2.35 -3.07
N GLU A 103 -6.76 -1.68 -4.17
CA GLU A 103 -6.94 -0.22 -4.22
C GLU A 103 -8.02 0.24 -3.24
N THR A 104 -9.15 -0.46 -3.18
CA THR A 104 -10.24 -0.13 -2.25
C THR A 104 -9.82 -0.33 -0.79
N VAL A 105 -9.05 -1.39 -0.50
CA VAL A 105 -8.51 -1.64 0.85
C VAL A 105 -7.55 -0.52 1.24
N VAL A 106 -6.66 -0.11 0.33
CA VAL A 106 -5.71 1.00 0.55
C VAL A 106 -6.46 2.31 0.77
N GLU A 107 -7.45 2.63 -0.07
CA GLU A 107 -8.26 3.85 0.07
C GLU A 107 -8.96 3.92 1.43
N ARG A 108 -9.63 2.85 1.86
CA ARG A 108 -10.29 2.79 3.17
C ARG A 108 -9.29 2.87 4.32
N THR A 109 -8.13 2.22 4.19
CA THR A 109 -7.06 2.26 5.19
C THR A 109 -6.57 3.70 5.39
N LEU A 110 -6.29 4.40 4.29
CA LEU A 110 -5.85 5.79 4.32
C LEU A 110 -6.93 6.69 4.93
N ASP A 111 -8.19 6.54 4.56
CA ASP A 111 -9.30 7.33 5.11
C ASP A 111 -9.43 7.16 6.65
N LEU A 112 -9.31 5.93 7.16
CA LEU A 112 -9.31 5.67 8.60
C LEU A 112 -8.10 6.29 9.31
N ILE A 113 -6.89 6.10 8.77
CA ILE A 113 -5.66 6.63 9.37
C ILE A 113 -5.62 8.16 9.32
N GLU A 114 -6.03 8.77 8.21
CA GLU A 114 -6.08 10.23 8.04
C GLU A 114 -7.04 10.86 9.06
N CYS A 115 -8.21 10.25 9.28
CA CYS A 115 -9.15 10.71 10.30
C CYS A 115 -8.52 10.70 11.69
N VAL A 116 -7.88 9.59 12.09
CA VAL A 116 -7.25 9.47 13.41
C VAL A 116 -6.09 10.45 13.55
N GLU A 117 -5.21 10.56 12.55
CA GLU A 117 -4.06 11.48 12.58
C GLU A 117 -4.48 12.96 12.58
N ALA A 118 -5.55 13.32 11.88
CA ALA A 118 -6.10 14.68 11.91
C ALA A 118 -6.52 15.06 13.33
N ILE A 119 -7.32 14.22 13.99
CA ILE A 119 -7.77 14.43 15.37
C ILE A 119 -6.59 14.41 16.35
N ARG A 120 -5.64 13.48 16.17
CA ARG A 120 -4.43 13.39 17.01
C ARG A 120 -3.64 14.70 16.99
N ARG A 121 -3.44 15.29 15.80
CA ARG A 121 -2.72 16.55 15.62
C ARG A 121 -3.51 17.73 16.15
N GLU A 122 -4.80 17.81 15.82
CA GLU A 122 -5.71 18.87 16.29
C GLU A 122 -5.70 18.97 17.82
N ARG A 123 -5.71 17.82 18.50
CA ARG A 123 -5.80 17.74 19.96
C ARG A 123 -4.46 17.57 20.67
N ASN A 124 -3.35 17.64 19.93
CA ASN A 124 -2.00 17.47 20.44
C ASN A 124 -1.80 16.19 21.27
N LEU A 125 -2.34 15.07 20.79
CA LEU A 125 -2.24 13.77 21.45
C LEU A 125 -0.92 13.05 21.10
N PRO A 126 -0.42 12.16 21.99
CA PRO A 126 0.77 11.35 21.73
C PRO A 126 0.68 10.57 20.42
N LYS A 127 1.84 10.24 19.84
CA LYS A 127 1.90 9.39 18.63
C LYS A 127 1.28 8.02 18.91
N ILE A 128 0.62 7.47 17.90
CA ILE A 128 0.02 6.13 17.93
C ILE A 128 0.65 5.28 16.83
N SER A 129 0.72 3.96 17.07
CA SER A 129 1.19 3.00 16.06
C SER A 129 0.01 2.41 15.30
N TYR A 130 0.25 2.01 14.05
CA TYR A 130 -0.74 1.33 13.22
C TYR A 130 -0.19 -0.01 12.77
N GLU A 131 -1.05 -1.03 12.83
CA GLU A 131 -0.88 -2.28 12.11
C GLU A 131 -1.90 -2.29 10.98
N VAL A 132 -1.46 -2.63 9.77
CA VAL A 132 -2.33 -2.75 8.59
C VAL A 132 -2.13 -4.15 8.04
N GLY A 133 -3.21 -4.88 7.88
CA GLY A 133 -3.20 -6.27 7.46
C GLY A 133 -4.56 -6.90 7.70
N THR A 134 -4.70 -8.16 7.30
CA THR A 134 -5.89 -8.95 7.62
C THR A 134 -5.45 -10.33 8.08
N GLU A 135 -6.18 -10.90 9.03
CA GLU A 135 -6.01 -12.28 9.46
C GLU A 135 -6.83 -13.27 8.62
N GLU A 136 -7.53 -12.83 7.55
CA GLU A 136 -8.27 -13.75 6.69
C GLU A 136 -7.33 -14.74 5.98
N VAL A 137 -7.20 -15.92 6.61
CA VAL A 137 -6.58 -17.16 6.11
C VAL A 137 -7.25 -17.71 4.83
N HIS A 138 -8.18 -16.97 4.23
CA HIS A 138 -8.82 -17.28 2.97
C HIS A 138 -8.51 -16.20 1.91
N GLY A 139 -7.21 -16.07 1.60
CA GLY A 139 -6.74 -15.79 0.24
C GLY A 139 -7.10 -14.44 -0.39
N GLY A 140 -7.43 -13.40 0.39
CA GLY A 140 -7.81 -12.09 -0.16
C GLY A 140 -6.62 -11.17 -0.45
N LEU A 141 -5.81 -10.86 0.57
CA LEU A 141 -4.79 -9.81 0.52
C LEU A 141 -3.35 -10.30 0.72
N ALA A 142 -3.20 -11.50 1.29
CA ALA A 142 -1.93 -12.22 1.31
C ALA A 142 -1.76 -13.11 0.07
N ASP A 143 -2.60 -12.95 -0.96
CA ASP A 143 -2.36 -13.63 -2.23
C ASP A 143 -1.26 -12.87 -2.98
N LEU A 144 -0.11 -13.52 -3.19
CA LEU A 144 0.97 -13.06 -4.07
C LEU A 144 0.44 -12.63 -5.45
N ASN A 145 -0.71 -13.18 -5.86
CA ASN A 145 -1.35 -12.88 -7.14
C ASN A 145 -2.00 -11.48 -7.19
N ALA A 146 -2.32 -10.83 -6.07
CA ALA A 146 -2.82 -9.45 -6.03
C ALA A 146 -1.74 -8.42 -6.43
N PHE A 147 -0.47 -8.83 -6.44
CA PHE A 147 0.67 -8.00 -6.88
C PHE A 147 1.12 -8.29 -8.32
N ARG A 148 0.32 -9.03 -9.10
CA ARG A 148 0.64 -9.35 -10.51
C ARG A 148 0.10 -8.30 -11.45
N LYS A 149 1.01 -7.60 -12.14
CA LYS A 149 0.68 -6.83 -13.34
C LYS A 149 0.89 -7.68 -14.58
N LEU A 150 -0.08 -7.66 -15.49
CA LEU A 150 -0.07 -8.43 -16.73
C LEU A 150 -0.11 -7.45 -17.90
N LEU A 151 0.96 -7.39 -18.70
CA LEU A 151 0.99 -6.59 -19.93
C LEU A 151 0.66 -7.49 -21.13
N LYS A 152 -0.58 -7.42 -21.61
CA LYS A 152 -1.00 -8.14 -22.81
C LYS A 152 -0.62 -7.35 -24.06
N VAL A 153 0.26 -7.89 -24.89
CA VAL A 153 0.82 -7.21 -26.07
C VAL A 153 0.65 -8.03 -27.35
N GLY A 154 0.61 -7.34 -28.49
CA GLY A 154 0.56 -7.98 -29.80
C GLY A 154 1.84 -8.73 -30.13
N LYS A 155 2.99 -8.14 -29.76
CA LYS A 155 4.31 -8.73 -29.98
C LYS A 155 5.24 -8.41 -28.80
N ALA A 156 6.10 -9.35 -28.43
CA ALA A 156 7.24 -9.10 -27.53
C ALA A 156 8.54 -9.50 -28.22
N LEU A 157 9.52 -8.58 -28.22
CA LEU A 157 10.87 -8.84 -28.69
C LEU A 157 11.74 -9.31 -27.51
N THR A 158 12.52 -10.35 -27.74
CA THR A 158 13.57 -10.81 -26.83
C THR A 158 14.92 -10.75 -27.56
N PRO A 159 16.06 -10.92 -26.88
CA PRO A 159 17.35 -10.96 -27.57
C PRO A 159 17.47 -12.03 -28.67
N THR A 160 16.62 -13.06 -28.63
CA THR A 160 16.72 -14.24 -29.51
C THR A 160 15.47 -14.55 -30.32
N GLN A 161 14.32 -13.98 -29.98
CA GLN A 161 13.02 -14.40 -30.51
C GLN A 161 12.04 -13.23 -30.58
N GLU A 162 11.15 -13.29 -31.57
CA GLU A 162 9.90 -12.52 -31.59
C GLU A 162 8.76 -13.44 -31.14
N LEU A 163 7.98 -12.99 -30.16
CA LEU A 163 6.83 -13.71 -29.63
C LEU A 163 5.55 -12.96 -29.99
N GLU A 164 4.60 -13.64 -30.60
CA GLU A 164 3.32 -13.07 -31.03
C GLU A 164 2.22 -13.39 -30.01
N LYS A 165 1.33 -12.44 -29.76
CA LYS A 165 0.15 -12.57 -28.90
C LYS A 165 0.49 -13.16 -27.53
N VAL A 166 1.32 -12.43 -26.79
CA VAL A 166 1.79 -12.82 -25.45
C VAL A 166 1.36 -11.82 -24.37
N ALA A 167 1.42 -12.26 -23.12
CA ALA A 167 1.34 -11.43 -21.94
C ALA A 167 2.65 -11.52 -21.14
N ILE A 168 3.14 -10.38 -20.67
CA ILE A 168 4.31 -10.28 -19.80
C ILE A 168 3.81 -10.21 -18.36
N ILE A 169 4.21 -11.17 -17.53
CA ILE A 169 3.83 -11.24 -16.12
C ILE A 169 4.90 -10.56 -15.29
N ILE A 170 4.50 -9.54 -14.54
CA ILE A 170 5.38 -8.73 -13.70
C ILE A 170 5.01 -8.97 -12.23
N GLU A 171 5.99 -9.41 -11.45
CA GLU A 171 5.91 -9.57 -10.00
C GLU A 171 7.09 -8.83 -9.36
N TYR A 172 6.83 -8.04 -8.32
CA TYR A 172 7.88 -7.30 -7.58
C TYR A 172 8.84 -6.51 -8.49
N ASP A 173 8.28 -5.78 -9.46
CA ASP A 173 9.00 -5.00 -10.48
C ASP A 173 9.97 -5.80 -11.37
N LYS A 174 9.81 -7.13 -11.42
CA LYS A 174 10.58 -8.02 -12.30
C LYS A 174 9.65 -8.75 -13.25
N ILE A 175 10.13 -8.94 -14.48
CA ILE A 175 9.50 -9.87 -15.42
C ILE A 175 9.70 -11.27 -14.85
N LYS A 176 8.60 -11.93 -14.47
CA LYS A 176 8.60 -13.31 -14.01
C LYS A 176 8.60 -14.28 -15.17
N GLU A 177 7.67 -14.09 -16.10
CA GLU A 177 7.49 -14.96 -17.25
C GLU A 177 6.74 -14.25 -18.38
N VAL A 178 6.80 -14.84 -19.57
CA VAL A 178 6.05 -14.41 -20.76
C VAL A 178 5.23 -15.60 -21.24
N VAL A 179 3.91 -15.44 -21.33
CA VAL A 179 2.97 -16.52 -21.66
C VAL A 179 2.12 -16.17 -22.87
N PRO A 180 1.65 -17.14 -23.67
CA PRO A 180 0.66 -16.89 -24.73
C PRO A 180 -0.64 -16.32 -24.18
N TRP A 181 -1.42 -15.60 -25.00
CA TRP A 181 -2.73 -15.06 -24.57
C TRP A 181 -3.71 -16.09 -24.02
N GLY A 182 -3.61 -17.36 -24.45
CA GLY A 182 -4.45 -18.45 -23.97
C GLY A 182 -4.13 -18.89 -22.54
N ASP A 183 -2.91 -18.61 -22.07
CA ASP A 183 -2.38 -19.06 -20.79
C ASP A 183 -2.28 -17.92 -19.77
N ILE A 184 -2.93 -16.78 -20.05
CA ILE A 184 -2.98 -15.65 -19.12
C ILE A 184 -3.69 -16.12 -17.84
N PRO A 185 -3.07 -15.95 -16.66
CA PRO A 185 -3.72 -16.27 -15.39
C PRO A 185 -5.05 -15.52 -15.24
N ARG A 186 -6.03 -16.15 -14.60
CA ARG A 186 -7.34 -15.54 -14.37
C ARG A 186 -7.31 -14.35 -13.39
N ASN A 187 -6.21 -14.20 -12.64
CA ASN A 187 -6.05 -13.23 -11.57
C ASN A 187 -4.88 -12.29 -11.88
N GLY A 188 -5.06 -10.99 -11.68
CA GLY A 188 -4.07 -9.92 -11.88
C GLY A 188 -4.58 -8.79 -12.76
N ASP A 189 -3.95 -7.62 -12.66
CA ASP A 189 -4.35 -6.44 -13.43
C ASP A 189 -3.83 -6.54 -14.87
N VAL A 190 -4.75 -6.71 -15.81
CA VAL A 190 -4.41 -6.83 -17.23
C VAL A 190 -4.47 -5.47 -17.91
N LEU A 191 -3.29 -4.95 -18.28
CA LEU A 191 -3.16 -3.83 -19.20
C LEU A 191 -3.08 -4.36 -20.64
N ASN A 192 -4.00 -3.93 -21.49
CA ASN A 192 -4.21 -4.51 -22.82
C ASN A 192 -3.74 -3.56 -23.93
N TYR A 193 -2.72 -3.99 -24.68
CA TYR A 193 -2.10 -3.28 -25.80
C TYR A 193 -1.93 -4.21 -27.01
N PRO A 194 -3.04 -4.67 -27.62
CA PRO A 194 -3.02 -5.76 -28.61
C PRO A 194 -2.26 -5.40 -29.90
N ASP A 195 -2.09 -4.11 -30.19
CA ASP A 195 -1.38 -3.61 -31.37
C ASP A 195 0.04 -3.13 -31.04
N ALA A 196 0.46 -3.21 -29.77
CA ALA A 196 1.77 -2.75 -29.34
C ALA A 196 2.85 -3.84 -29.46
N ILE A 197 4.08 -3.36 -29.61
CA ILE A 197 5.30 -4.16 -29.52
C ILE A 197 5.97 -3.83 -28.19
N ALA A 198 6.13 -4.82 -27.32
CA ALA A 198 7.03 -4.73 -26.17
C ALA A 198 8.46 -5.06 -26.62
N ALA A 199 9.42 -4.22 -26.25
CA ALA A 199 10.83 -4.44 -26.53
C ALA A 199 11.65 -4.23 -25.25
N PRO A 200 12.85 -4.83 -25.14
CA PRO A 200 13.79 -4.47 -24.09
C PRO A 200 14.09 -2.98 -24.17
N GLY A 201 14.31 -2.35 -23.02
CA GLY A 201 14.72 -0.95 -22.98
C GLY A 201 16.02 -0.73 -23.75
N PHE A 202 16.09 0.39 -24.48
CA PHE A 202 17.25 0.74 -25.28
C PHE A 202 18.43 1.12 -24.40
N VAL A 203 19.63 0.75 -24.86
CA VAL A 203 20.90 1.13 -24.25
C VAL A 203 21.57 2.15 -25.15
N ASP A 204 21.65 3.39 -24.69
CA ASP A 204 22.34 4.47 -25.41
C ASP A 204 23.82 4.51 -25.00
N ILE A 205 24.71 4.11 -25.89
CA ILE A 205 26.15 4.05 -25.59
C ILE A 205 26.86 5.40 -25.74
N HIS A 206 26.16 6.47 -26.12
CA HIS A 206 26.80 7.75 -26.42
C HIS A 206 25.84 8.93 -26.22
N THR A 207 25.69 9.39 -24.98
CA THR A 207 24.83 10.53 -24.64
C THR A 207 25.66 11.73 -24.14
N HIS A 208 25.57 12.87 -24.82
CA HIS A 208 26.19 14.13 -24.37
C HIS A 208 25.28 14.95 -23.44
N GLY A 209 23.97 14.76 -23.54
CA GLY A 209 23.00 15.53 -22.78
C GLY A 209 21.60 15.26 -23.29
N TYR A 210 20.61 15.54 -22.45
CA TYR A 210 19.21 15.37 -22.79
C TYR A 210 18.34 16.28 -21.92
N GLY A 211 17.21 16.76 -22.45
CA GLY A 211 16.23 17.51 -21.65
C GLY A 211 16.72 18.86 -21.10
N GLY A 212 17.71 19.49 -21.74
CA GLY A 212 18.31 20.76 -21.30
C GLY A 212 19.48 20.61 -20.32
N HIS A 213 19.87 19.38 -19.99
CA HIS A 213 21.01 19.06 -19.14
C HIS A 213 22.18 18.51 -19.97
N ASP A 214 23.40 18.84 -19.59
CA ASP A 214 24.63 18.51 -20.34
C ASP A 214 25.63 17.77 -19.45
N VAL A 215 26.09 16.62 -19.93
CA VAL A 215 27.10 15.78 -19.27
C VAL A 215 28.43 16.53 -19.16
N THR A 216 28.78 17.33 -20.18
CA THR A 216 30.05 18.07 -20.23
C THR A 216 30.12 19.16 -19.17
N SER A 217 28.98 19.68 -18.72
CA SER A 217 28.92 20.78 -17.78
C SER A 217 29.38 20.42 -16.36
N GLY A 218 29.41 19.13 -16.01
CA GLY A 218 29.78 18.62 -14.69
C GLY A 218 28.86 19.09 -13.55
N LYS A 219 27.75 19.77 -13.85
CA LYS A 219 26.85 20.33 -12.83
C LYS A 219 26.18 19.23 -12.04
N GLY A 220 26.21 19.36 -10.71
CA GLY A 220 25.51 18.45 -9.81
C GLY A 220 24.02 18.39 -10.13
N GLY A 221 23.50 17.18 -10.36
CA GLY A 221 22.09 16.95 -10.68
C GLY A 221 21.76 16.76 -12.16
N ASP A 222 22.60 17.24 -13.09
CA ASP A 222 22.32 17.12 -14.54
C ASP A 222 22.21 15.65 -14.98
N LEU A 223 23.10 14.78 -14.51
CA LEU A 223 23.03 13.34 -14.78
C LEU A 223 21.75 12.70 -14.24
N THR A 224 21.27 13.15 -13.08
CA THR A 224 20.04 12.65 -12.46
C THR A 224 18.82 13.03 -13.29
N GLU A 225 18.76 14.28 -13.78
CA GLU A 225 17.64 14.74 -14.59
C GLU A 225 17.65 14.12 -16.01
N ILE A 226 18.83 13.87 -16.58
CA ILE A 226 18.98 13.05 -17.79
C ILE A 226 18.42 11.64 -17.54
N ALA A 227 18.85 10.98 -16.46
CA ALA A 227 18.42 9.62 -16.12
C ALA A 227 16.91 9.49 -15.89
N LYS A 228 16.26 10.52 -15.31
CA LYS A 228 14.79 10.58 -15.16
C LYS A 228 14.06 10.81 -16.49
N SER A 229 14.69 11.50 -17.44
CA SER A 229 14.05 11.95 -18.67
C SER A 229 14.11 10.94 -19.81
N LEU A 230 15.17 10.13 -19.89
CA LEU A 230 15.39 9.15 -20.96
C LEU A 230 14.35 8.00 -21.04
N PRO A 231 13.81 7.46 -19.92
CA PRO A 231 12.84 6.36 -19.96
C PRO A 231 11.58 6.64 -20.77
N LYS A 232 11.14 7.91 -20.85
CA LYS A 232 9.96 8.29 -21.66
C LYS A 232 10.15 8.09 -23.17
N HIS A 233 11.39 7.88 -23.62
CA HIS A 233 11.77 7.57 -24.99
C HIS A 233 12.24 6.12 -25.16
N GLY A 234 12.05 5.27 -24.14
CA GLY A 234 12.42 3.86 -24.17
C GLY A 234 13.90 3.59 -23.86
N VAL A 235 14.71 4.61 -23.52
CA VAL A 235 16.11 4.42 -23.10
C VAL A 235 16.17 4.17 -21.60
N THR A 236 16.60 2.97 -21.20
CA THR A 236 16.64 2.54 -19.79
C THR A 236 18.05 2.48 -19.22
N SER A 237 19.07 2.57 -20.06
CA SER A 237 20.47 2.64 -19.64
C SER A 237 21.24 3.48 -20.65
N PHE A 238 22.20 4.27 -20.17
CA PHE A 238 22.99 5.12 -21.05
C PHE A 238 24.41 5.30 -20.53
N LEU A 239 25.35 5.57 -21.46
CA LEU A 239 26.71 5.96 -21.15
C LEU A 239 26.84 7.48 -21.31
N PRO A 240 26.97 8.24 -20.21
CA PRO A 240 27.25 9.67 -20.28
C PRO A 240 28.65 9.89 -20.87
N THR A 241 28.73 10.73 -21.89
CA THR A 241 29.99 11.09 -22.57
C THR A 241 30.10 12.60 -22.69
N THR A 242 31.30 13.14 -22.49
CA THR A 242 31.55 14.57 -22.73
C THR A 242 31.65 14.87 -24.22
N VAL A 243 31.31 16.09 -24.64
CA VAL A 243 31.68 16.55 -25.98
C VAL A 243 33.20 16.80 -26.06
N THR A 244 33.71 16.96 -27.28
CA THR A 244 35.08 17.46 -27.46
C THR A 244 35.14 18.92 -26.99
N ALA A 245 35.95 19.18 -25.96
CA ALA A 245 36.15 20.52 -25.41
C ALA A 245 37.60 20.71 -24.94
N PRO A 246 38.07 21.96 -24.80
CA PRO A 246 39.35 22.27 -24.18
C PRO A 246 39.50 21.65 -22.77
N GLN A 247 40.74 21.33 -22.38
CA GLN A 247 41.02 20.63 -21.12
C GLN A 247 40.53 21.39 -19.88
N ASP A 248 40.58 22.73 -19.89
CA ASP A 248 40.08 23.59 -18.82
C ASP A 248 38.55 23.60 -18.70
N VAL A 249 37.83 23.14 -19.73
CA VAL A 249 36.37 22.95 -19.68
C VAL A 249 36.04 21.56 -19.11
N LEU A 250 36.81 20.53 -19.45
CA LEU A 250 36.55 19.14 -19.04
C LEU A 250 37.01 18.81 -17.60
N LEU A 251 37.96 19.55 -17.05
CA LEU A 251 38.55 19.29 -15.73
C LEU A 251 37.99 20.20 -14.60
N LYS A 252 36.87 20.86 -14.84
CA LYS A 252 36.15 21.62 -13.80
C LYS A 252 35.37 20.69 -12.88
#